data_AF-A0A6J6L440-F1
#
_entry.id   AF-A0A6J6L440-F1
#
_cell.length_a   1.000
_cell.length_b   1.000
_cell.length_c   1.000
_cell.angle_alpha   90.00
_cell.angle_beta   90.00
_cell.angle_gamma   90.00
#
_symmetry.space_group_name_H-M   'P 1'
#
loop_
_entity.id
_entity.type
_entity.pdbx_description
1 polymer ?
#
loop_
_entity_poly.entity_id
_entity_poly.type
_entity_poly.pdbx_seq_one_letter_code
_entity_poly.pdbx_strand_id
1 'polypeptide(L)'
;MPAGYQATSARLEPESYGDAGDIRWILGFQTSAGEYVSLWQSDGPKGKVVAPATNSAICESTATINGATWQKCEIDKPLTRAFVKTEGDLTSIVSGTAQWDELLRFTESLVPAKP
;
A
#
# COMPACT_ATOMS: atom_id res chain seq x y z
N MET A 1 1.52 11.17 -8.15
CA MET A 1 1.98 9.92 -8.79
C MET A 1 3.30 10.21 -9.51
N PRO A 2 4.33 9.34 -9.37
CA PRO A 2 5.59 9.55 -10.06
C PRO A 2 5.43 9.55 -11.59
N ALA A 3 6.28 10.28 -12.29
CA ALA A 3 6.26 10.32 -13.75
C ALA A 3 6.54 8.93 -14.35
N GLY A 4 5.82 8.59 -15.42
CA GLY A 4 5.97 7.30 -16.13
C GLY A 4 5.13 6.14 -15.58
N TYR A 5 4.53 6.30 -14.41
CA TYR A 5 3.62 5.27 -13.86
C TYR A 5 2.28 5.32 -14.61
N GLN A 6 1.71 4.15 -14.89
CA GLN A 6 0.39 4.02 -15.51
C GLN A 6 -0.60 3.43 -14.51
N ALA A 7 -1.75 4.07 -14.32
CA ALA A 7 -2.81 3.51 -13.49
C ALA A 7 -3.44 2.29 -14.21
N THR A 8 -3.58 1.18 -13.49
CA THR A 8 -4.12 -0.08 -14.02
C THR A 8 -5.45 -0.46 -13.41
N SER A 9 -5.76 0.04 -12.22
CA SER A 9 -7.04 -0.22 -11.54
C SER A 9 -7.32 0.80 -10.44
N ALA A 10 -8.62 0.97 -10.15
CA ALA A 10 -9.12 1.70 -8.99
C ALA A 10 -10.35 0.96 -8.46
N ARG A 11 -10.35 0.64 -7.16
CA ARG A 11 -11.43 -0.09 -6.49
C ARG A 11 -11.74 0.58 -5.16
N LEU A 12 -13.02 0.59 -4.80
CA LEU A 12 -13.52 0.94 -3.48
C LEU A 12 -14.39 -0.23 -3.02
N GLU A 13 -14.06 -0.80 -1.87
CA GLU A 13 -14.64 -2.02 -1.35
C GLU A 13 -15.01 -1.79 0.13
N PRO A 14 -16.21 -2.16 0.59
CA PRO A 14 -16.49 -2.21 2.02
C PRO A 14 -15.71 -3.38 2.65
N GLU A 15 -15.19 -3.19 3.86
CA GLU A 15 -14.52 -4.26 4.63
C GLU A 15 -15.53 -5.28 5.20
N SER A 16 -16.81 -4.89 5.31
CA SER A 16 -17.93 -5.74 5.69
C SER A 16 -19.11 -5.56 4.73
N TYR A 17 -19.58 -6.65 4.12
CA TYR A 17 -20.73 -6.62 3.21
C TYR A 17 -22.04 -6.39 3.97
N GLY A 18 -22.78 -5.33 3.61
CA GLY A 18 -24.14 -5.09 4.11
C GLY A 18 -24.28 -4.07 5.25
N ASP A 19 -23.19 -3.55 5.79
CA ASP A 19 -23.20 -2.52 6.83
C ASP A 19 -22.58 -1.20 6.33
N ALA A 20 -23.01 -0.06 6.89
CA ALA A 20 -22.25 1.19 6.83
C ALA A 20 -21.00 1.04 7.71
N GLY A 21 -19.98 0.39 7.18
CA GLY A 21 -18.75 0.04 7.91
C GLY A 21 -17.50 0.57 7.24
N ASP A 22 -16.35 0.14 7.75
CA ASP A 22 -15.03 0.49 7.27
C ASP A 22 -14.89 0.25 5.76
N ILE A 23 -14.17 1.13 5.09
CA ILE A 23 -13.93 1.08 3.66
C ILE A 23 -12.46 0.86 3.36
N ARG A 24 -12.21 0.19 2.25
CA ARG A 24 -10.89 0.10 1.65
C ARG A 24 -10.94 0.55 0.23
N TRP A 25 -9.97 1.37 -0.14
CA TRP A 25 -9.73 1.68 -1.53
C TRP A 25 -8.36 1.13 -1.94
N ILE A 26 -8.30 0.65 -3.19
CA ILE A 26 -7.13 0.02 -3.78
C ILE A 26 -6.89 0.67 -5.14
N LEU A 27 -5.68 1.20 -5.32
CA LEU A 27 -5.20 1.66 -6.62
C LEU A 27 -4.07 0.77 -7.09
N GLY A 28 -4.10 0.38 -8.36
CA GLY A 28 -3.00 -0.32 -9.01
C GLY A 28 -2.29 0.56 -10.02
N PHE A 29 -0.97 0.40 -10.09
CA PHE A 29 -0.09 1.09 -11.00
C PHE A 29 0.95 0.13 -11.60
N GLN A 30 1.40 0.45 -12.81
CA GLN A 30 2.54 -0.19 -13.44
C GLN A 30 3.67 0.85 -13.59
N THR A 31 4.89 0.48 -13.23
CA THR A 31 6.09 1.30 -13.39
C THR A 31 6.53 1.31 -14.86
N SER A 32 7.44 2.23 -15.22
CA SER A 32 8.03 2.26 -16.57
C SER A 32 8.79 0.98 -16.92
N ALA A 33 9.25 0.23 -15.90
CA ALA A 33 9.93 -1.06 -16.06
C ALA A 33 8.95 -2.25 -16.15
N GLY A 34 7.64 -2.00 -16.12
CA GLY A 34 6.61 -3.04 -16.20
C GLY A 34 6.30 -3.73 -14.88
N GLU A 35 6.87 -3.26 -13.77
CA GLU A 35 6.62 -3.80 -12.42
C GLU A 35 5.33 -3.22 -11.84
N TYR A 36 4.77 -3.88 -10.82
CA TYR A 36 3.49 -3.47 -10.24
C TYR A 36 3.66 -2.87 -8.85
N VAL A 37 2.94 -1.77 -8.63
CA VAL A 37 2.80 -1.08 -7.35
C VAL A 37 1.31 -0.88 -7.10
N SER A 38 0.88 -1.04 -5.85
CA SER A 38 -0.48 -0.74 -5.42
C SER A 38 -0.47 0.10 -4.16
N LEU A 39 -1.46 0.97 -4.05
CA LEU A 39 -1.77 1.71 -2.83
C LEU A 39 -3.07 1.15 -2.27
N TRP A 40 -3.03 0.70 -1.02
CA TRP A 40 -4.19 0.32 -0.25
C TRP A 40 -4.31 1.33 0.89
N GLN A 41 -5.50 1.90 1.09
CA GLN A 41 -5.79 2.52 2.37
C GLN A 41 -7.15 2.09 2.89
N SER A 42 -7.22 1.90 4.21
CA SER A 42 -8.40 1.42 4.91
C SER A 42 -8.48 2.06 6.29
N ASP A 43 -9.69 2.40 6.72
CA ASP A 43 -10.02 2.78 8.10
C ASP A 43 -10.45 1.56 8.94
N GLY A 44 -10.42 0.36 8.36
CA GLY A 44 -10.77 -0.88 9.05
C GLY A 44 -9.63 -1.53 9.85
N PRO A 45 -9.90 -2.69 10.48
CA PRO A 45 -8.92 -3.36 11.34
C PRO A 45 -7.63 -3.68 10.59
N LYS A 46 -6.50 -3.12 11.07
CA LYS A 46 -5.16 -3.25 10.46
C LYS A 46 -4.84 -4.66 9.96
N GLY A 47 -5.07 -5.70 10.77
CA GLY A 47 -4.76 -7.08 10.40
C GLY A 47 -5.55 -7.59 9.18
N LYS A 48 -6.79 -7.12 8.99
CA LYS A 48 -7.65 -7.52 7.87
C LYS A 48 -7.25 -6.87 6.55
N VAL A 49 -6.58 -5.72 6.58
CA VAL A 49 -6.07 -5.04 5.38
C VAL A 49 -4.61 -5.38 5.08
N VAL A 50 -3.75 -5.46 6.09
CA VAL A 50 -2.31 -5.70 5.88
C VAL A 50 -2.05 -7.11 5.35
N ALA A 51 -2.65 -8.14 5.95
CA ALA A 51 -2.41 -9.52 5.52
C ALA A 51 -2.70 -9.76 4.02
N PRO A 52 -3.87 -9.38 3.46
CA PRO A 52 -4.11 -9.56 2.03
C PRO A 52 -3.24 -8.63 1.16
N ALA A 53 -3.00 -7.38 1.57
CA ALA A 53 -2.21 -6.43 0.77
C ALA A 53 -0.73 -6.84 0.64
N THR A 54 -0.21 -7.60 1.61
CA THR A 54 1.19 -8.03 1.66
C THR A 54 1.39 -9.52 1.40
N ASN A 55 0.33 -10.27 1.07
CA ASN A 55 0.36 -11.74 1.03
C ASN A 55 0.92 -12.35 2.33
N SER A 56 0.55 -11.77 3.48
CA SER A 56 1.00 -12.16 4.82
C SER A 56 2.52 -12.11 4.99
N ALA A 57 3.19 -11.18 4.32
CA ALA A 57 4.62 -10.94 4.45
C ALA A 57 5.06 -10.64 5.88
N ILE A 58 6.30 -11.02 6.18
CA ILE A 58 6.93 -10.74 7.48
C ILE A 58 7.41 -9.29 7.51
N CYS A 59 7.09 -8.56 8.58
CA CYS A 59 7.39 -7.13 8.75
C CYS A 59 8.47 -6.88 9.83
N GLU A 60 9.72 -7.21 9.54
CA GLU A 60 10.81 -7.23 10.53
C GLU A 60 11.66 -5.96 10.59
N SER A 61 11.54 -5.06 9.60
CA SER A 61 12.33 -3.82 9.57
C SER A 61 11.45 -2.60 9.35
N THR A 62 12.05 -1.42 9.48
CA THR A 62 11.37 -0.15 9.26
C THR A 62 12.18 0.77 8.36
N ALA A 63 11.52 1.74 7.75
CA ALA A 63 12.13 2.84 7.02
C ALA A 63 11.45 4.16 7.40
N THR A 64 12.22 5.25 7.42
CA THR A 64 11.68 6.59 7.56
C THR A 64 11.54 7.20 6.16
N ILE A 65 10.31 7.53 5.77
CA ILE A 65 9.98 8.08 4.44
C ILE A 65 9.13 9.33 4.67
N ASN A 66 9.56 10.47 4.13
CA ASN A 66 8.93 11.78 4.35
C ASN A 66 8.64 12.09 5.83
N GLY A 67 9.57 11.72 6.72
CA GLY A 67 9.45 11.96 8.17
C GLY A 67 8.51 11.00 8.92
N ALA A 68 7.85 10.06 8.23
CA ALA A 68 7.02 9.04 8.84
C ALA A 68 7.73 7.68 8.88
N THR A 69 7.50 6.90 9.94
CA THR A 69 8.00 5.53 10.05
C THR A 69 7.05 4.56 9.35
N TRP A 70 7.61 3.74 8.47
CA TRP A 70 6.93 2.67 7.74
C TRP A 70 7.54 1.33 8.13
N GLN A 71 6.71 0.32 8.38
CA GLN A 71 7.16 -1.07 8.46
C GLN A 71 7.48 -1.56 7.06
N LYS A 72 8.59 -2.27 6.90
CA LYS A 72 8.97 -2.96 5.68
C LYS A 72 8.58 -4.42 5.81
N CYS A 73 7.76 -4.89 4.89
CA CYS A 73 7.33 -6.28 4.84
C CYS A 73 7.75 -6.92 3.52
N GLU A 74 8.23 -8.15 3.54
CA GLU A 74 8.53 -8.90 2.32
C GLU A 74 8.28 -10.41 2.43
N ILE A 75 7.96 -11.00 1.29
CA ILE A 75 7.85 -12.45 1.10
C ILE A 75 8.19 -12.77 -0.35
N ASP A 76 8.96 -13.84 -0.57
CA ASP A 76 9.40 -14.21 -1.92
C ASP A 76 8.33 -14.92 -2.74
N LYS A 77 7.37 -15.58 -2.08
CA LYS A 77 6.34 -16.41 -2.73
C LYS A 77 5.01 -16.34 -1.97
N PRO A 78 3.95 -15.75 -2.57
CA PRO A 78 3.97 -14.95 -3.80
C PRO A 78 4.76 -13.64 -3.61
N LEU A 79 5.65 -13.31 -4.55
CA LEU A 79 6.56 -12.17 -4.42
C LEU A 79 5.80 -10.89 -4.07
N THR A 80 6.10 -10.35 -2.89
CA THR A 80 5.53 -9.08 -2.42
C THR A 80 6.54 -8.35 -1.58
N ARG A 81 6.68 -7.06 -1.85
CA ARG A 81 7.34 -6.09 -0.96
C ARG A 81 6.32 -5.03 -0.59
N ALA A 82 6.41 -4.51 0.63
CA ALA A 82 5.49 -3.50 1.09
C ALA A 82 6.11 -2.52 2.10
N PHE A 83 5.67 -1.27 2.02
CA PHE A 83 5.73 -0.31 3.11
C PHE A 83 4.35 -0.20 3.75
N VAL A 84 4.27 -0.36 5.07
CA VAL A 84 3.02 -0.30 5.84
C VAL A 84 3.12 0.79 6.90
N LYS A 85 2.12 1.67 6.96
CA LYS A 85 2.03 2.75 7.95
C LYS A 85 0.61 2.84 8.49
N THR A 86 0.49 3.07 9.79
CA THR A 86 -0.80 3.31 10.44
C THR A 86 -0.72 4.66 11.16
N GLU A 87 -1.70 5.53 10.90
CA GLU A 87 -1.88 6.84 11.55
C GLU A 87 -3.32 6.97 12.02
N GLY A 88 -3.52 6.98 13.34
CA GLY A 88 -4.87 6.84 13.90
C GLY A 88 -5.52 5.54 13.40
N ASP A 89 -6.71 5.64 12.84
CA ASP A 89 -7.45 4.50 12.28
C ASP A 89 -7.07 4.21 10.82
N LEU A 90 -6.36 5.12 10.14
CA LEU A 90 -5.97 4.95 8.74
C LEU A 90 -4.73 4.07 8.62
N THR A 91 -4.87 2.93 7.96
CA THR A 91 -3.74 2.10 7.51
C THR A 91 -3.48 2.36 6.03
N SER A 92 -2.26 2.78 5.69
CA SER A 92 -1.77 2.93 4.32
C SER A 92 -0.71 1.88 4.01
N ILE A 93 -0.85 1.20 2.88
CA ILE A 93 0.08 0.17 2.43
C ILE A 93 0.46 0.45 0.97
N VAL A 94 1.75 0.59 0.72
CA VAL A 94 2.30 0.60 -0.65
C VAL A 94 2.94 -0.76 -0.87
N SER A 95 2.34 -1.59 -1.73
CA SER A 95 2.80 -2.96 -1.95
C SER A 95 2.82 -3.37 -3.42
N GLY A 96 3.64 -4.37 -3.76
CA GLY A 96 3.63 -4.93 -5.11
C GLY A 96 4.83 -5.83 -5.39
N THR A 97 5.04 -6.11 -6.68
CA THR A 97 6.17 -6.90 -7.17
C THR A 97 7.41 -6.06 -7.47
N ALA A 98 7.25 -4.74 -7.54
CA ALA A 98 8.32 -3.80 -7.83
C ALA A 98 9.48 -3.88 -6.83
N GLN A 99 10.67 -3.48 -7.28
CA GLN A 99 11.83 -3.32 -6.40
C GLN A 99 11.61 -2.21 -5.36
N TRP A 100 12.43 -2.25 -4.30
CA TRP A 100 12.37 -1.28 -3.19
C TRP A 100 12.46 0.18 -3.65
N ASP A 101 13.29 0.49 -4.65
CA ASP A 101 13.45 1.87 -5.15
C ASP A 101 12.17 2.41 -5.80
N GLU A 102 11.45 1.58 -6.55
CA GLU A 102 10.17 1.97 -7.18
C GLU A 102 9.03 2.07 -6.16
N LEU A 103 9.02 1.22 -5.13
CA LEU A 103 8.08 1.34 -4.01
C LEU A 103 8.38 2.57 -3.16
N LEU A 104 9.66 2.88 -2.93
CA LEU A 104 10.09 4.08 -2.20
C LEU A 104 9.68 5.34 -2.97
N ARG A 105 10.02 5.42 -4.26
CA ARG A 105 9.63 6.53 -5.14
C ARG A 105 8.12 6.77 -5.13
N PHE A 106 7.33 5.70 -5.17
CA PHE A 106 5.87 5.82 -5.08
C PHE A 106 5.44 6.35 -3.70
N THR A 107 5.98 5.80 -2.62
CA THR A 107 5.66 6.18 -1.24
C THR A 107 6.03 7.63 -0.95
N GLU A 108 7.18 8.10 -1.43
CA GLU A 108 7.62 9.49 -1.33
C GLU A 108 6.71 10.47 -2.07
N SER A 109 6.00 10.00 -3.12
CA SER A 109 5.06 10.81 -3.89
C SER A 109 3.70 11.00 -3.23
N LEU A 110 3.43 10.27 -2.13
CA LEU A 110 2.19 10.39 -1.39
C LEU A 110 2.14 11.73 -0.65
N VAL A 111 1.03 12.43 -0.87
CA VAL A 111 0.69 13.66 -0.16
C VAL A 111 -0.71 13.53 0.40
N PRO A 112 -1.01 14.16 1.55
CA PRO A 112 -2.38 14.25 2.03
C PRO A 112 -3.30 14.81 0.94
N ALA A 113 -4.52 14.26 0.86
CA ALA A 113 -5.54 14.84 0.01
C ALA A 113 -5.82 16.27 0.49
N LYS A 114 -6.01 17.19 -0.46
CA LYS A 114 -6.48 18.54 -0.14
C LYS A 114 -7.94 18.44 0.34
N PRO A 115 -8.33 19.19 1.38
CA PRO A 115 -9.74 19.25 1.80
C PRO A 115 -10.64 19.82 0.70
#